data_AF-A0A1B6LRR6-F1
#
_entry.id   AF-A0A1B6LRR6-F1
#
_cell.length_a   1.000
_cell.length_b   1.000
_cell.length_c   1.000
_cell.angle_alpha   90.00
_cell.angle_beta   90.00
_cell.angle_gamma   90.00
#
_symmetry.space_group_name_H-M   'P 1'
#
loop_
_entity.id
_entity.type
_entity.pdbx_description
1 polymer ?
#
loop_
_entity_poly.entity_id
_entity_poly.type
_entity_poly.pdbx_seq_one_letter_code
_entity_poly.pdbx_strand_id
1 'polypeptide(L)'
;SLNSLVLTVDNRPMKTTRLLNMRTGAVYLVGGGVYGVPGFVGCMRLISIDGNYKLPTDWKEEEYCCKGEVVFDTCQMMDRCNPNPCKHGGICHQSSLEFNCDCAGTGYSGAVCHTSLNPLSCEAYKNAANVG
;
A
#
# COMPACT_ATOMS: atom_id res chain seq x y z
N SER A 1 0.32 -39.22 11.52
CA SER A 1 0.45 -37.88 10.92
C SER A 1 0.23 -36.82 11.99
N LEU A 2 1.22 -35.96 12.26
CA LEU A 2 0.97 -34.75 13.05
C LEU A 2 0.39 -33.67 12.12
N ASN A 3 -0.72 -33.06 12.51
CA ASN A 3 -1.27 -31.90 11.81
C ASN A 3 -0.24 -30.77 11.84
N SER A 4 0.23 -30.34 10.67
CA SER A 4 1.20 -29.26 10.52
C SER A 4 0.83 -28.36 9.35
N LEU A 5 1.03 -27.05 9.50
CA LEU A 5 0.87 -26.08 8.43
C LEU A 5 2.25 -25.67 7.90
N VAL A 6 2.33 -25.42 6.59
CA VAL A 6 3.52 -24.87 5.93
C VAL A 6 3.14 -23.55 5.29
N LEU A 7 3.79 -22.47 5.70
CA LEU A 7 3.70 -21.16 5.07
C LEU A 7 4.97 -20.94 4.24
N THR A 8 4.83 -20.56 2.98
CA THR A 8 5.98 -20.29 2.10
C THR A 8 5.93 -18.84 1.63
N VAL A 9 6.99 -18.09 1.89
CA VAL A 9 7.20 -16.71 1.39
C VAL A 9 8.51 -16.69 0.62
N ASP A 10 8.52 -16.17 -0.61
CA ASP A 10 9.70 -16.12 -1.48
C ASP A 10 10.44 -17.46 -1.61
N ASN A 11 9.66 -18.53 -1.79
CA ASN A 11 10.12 -19.93 -1.87
C ASN A 11 10.83 -20.44 -0.60
N ARG A 12 10.59 -19.82 0.56
CA ARG A 12 11.14 -20.25 1.86
C ARG A 12 10.03 -20.88 2.70
N PRO A 13 9.97 -22.23 2.81
CA PRO A 13 8.93 -22.90 3.58
C PRO A 13 9.21 -22.81 5.09
N MET A 14 8.18 -22.47 5.84
CA MET A 14 8.17 -22.40 7.30
C MET A 14 7.11 -23.36 7.83
N LYS A 15 7.53 -24.38 8.57
CA LYS A 15 6.65 -25.39 9.15
C LYS A 15 6.32 -25.07 10.60
N THR A 16 5.06 -25.23 10.99
CA THR A 16 4.63 -25.02 12.36
C THR A 16 5.23 -26.06 13.31
N THR A 17 5.66 -25.62 14.49
CA THR A 17 6.20 -26.49 15.55
C THR A 17 5.12 -27.03 16.49
N ARG A 18 3.95 -26.38 16.54
CA ARG A 18 2.81 -26.77 17.36
C ARG A 18 1.77 -27.52 16.54
N LEU A 19 1.07 -28.45 17.20
CA LEU A 19 -0.12 -29.11 16.66
C LEU A 19 -1.22 -28.06 16.42
N LEU A 20 -1.78 -28.06 15.22
CA LEU A 20 -2.87 -27.18 14.83
C LEU A 20 -4.12 -28.00 14.51
N ASN A 21 -5.28 -27.43 14.86
CA ASN A 21 -6.58 -27.90 14.42
C ASN A 21 -7.26 -26.73 13.72
N MET A 22 -7.50 -26.86 12.42
CA MET A 22 -8.15 -25.83 11.60
C MET A 22 -9.43 -26.41 11.02
N ARG A 23 -10.52 -25.67 11.19
CA ARG A 23 -11.78 -25.89 10.49
C ARG A 23 -12.11 -24.62 9.73
N THR A 24 -12.21 -24.73 8.41
CA THR A 24 -12.63 -23.63 7.55
C THR A 24 -14.13 -23.70 7.32
N GLY A 25 -14.74 -22.55 7.04
CA GLY A 25 -16.14 -22.46 6.63
C GLY A 25 -16.29 -22.62 5.10
N ALA A 26 -17.51 -22.39 4.60
CA ALA A 26 -17.80 -22.44 3.17
C ALA A 26 -17.32 -21.21 2.39
N VAL A 27 -16.97 -20.12 3.08
CA VAL A 27 -16.64 -18.82 2.48
C VAL A 27 -15.25 -18.39 2.92
N TYR A 28 -14.44 -17.98 1.94
CA TYR A 28 -13.11 -17.39 2.14
C TYR A 28 -13.15 -15.93 1.70
N LEU A 29 -12.66 -15.03 2.54
CA LEU A 29 -12.55 -13.60 2.23
C LEU A 29 -11.10 -13.30 1.88
N VAL A 30 -10.89 -12.57 0.79
CA VAL A 30 -9.57 -12.18 0.30
C VAL A 30 -9.51 -10.67 0.17
N GLY A 31 -8.42 -10.06 0.61
CA GLY A 31 -8.21 -8.62 0.50
C GLY A 31 -8.99 -7.76 1.52
N GLY A 32 -9.84 -8.36 2.35
CA GLY A 32 -10.62 -7.64 3.37
C GLY A 32 -11.32 -8.58 4.35
N GLY A 33 -12.15 -8.01 5.22
CA GLY A 33 -12.91 -8.76 6.24
C GLY A 33 -14.27 -8.14 6.55
N VAL A 34 -15.07 -8.84 7.35
CA VAL A 34 -16.47 -8.49 7.63
C VAL A 34 -16.60 -7.24 8.52
N TYR A 35 -15.57 -6.88 9.29
CA TYR A 35 -15.67 -5.92 10.40
C TYR A 35 -15.23 -4.48 10.09
N GLY A 36 -15.39 -4.01 8.86
CA GLY A 36 -15.28 -2.57 8.53
C GLY A 36 -13.89 -1.94 8.71
N VAL A 37 -12.85 -2.74 8.92
CA VAL A 37 -11.46 -2.27 8.88
C VAL A 37 -10.99 -2.14 7.44
N PRO A 38 -10.12 -1.14 7.12
CA PRO A 38 -9.49 -1.07 5.81
C PRO A 38 -8.84 -2.40 5.45
N GLY A 39 -9.22 -2.93 4.30
CA GLY A 39 -8.65 -4.15 3.76
C GLY A 39 -7.23 -3.94 3.26
N PHE A 40 -6.71 -4.98 2.63
CA PHE A 40 -5.48 -4.90 1.87
C PHE A 40 -5.66 -3.96 0.68
N VAL A 41 -4.71 -3.04 0.49
CA VAL A 41 -4.61 -2.21 -0.71
C VAL A 41 -3.34 -2.59 -1.45
N GLY A 42 -3.51 -3.12 -2.65
CA GLY A 42 -2.41 -3.57 -3.50
C GLY A 42 -2.88 -4.56 -4.54
N CYS A 43 -1.94 -5.29 -5.13
CA CYS A 43 -2.21 -6.24 -6.19
C CYS A 43 -2.04 -7.68 -5.71
N MET A 44 -3.00 -8.54 -6.07
CA MET A 44 -2.91 -9.98 -5.88
C MET A 44 -3.08 -10.67 -7.23
N ARG A 45 -2.40 -11.81 -7.41
CA ARG A 45 -2.56 -12.67 -8.58
C ARG A 45 -2.38 -14.13 -8.18
N LEU A 46 -2.88 -15.04 -9.02
CA LEU A 46 -2.72 -16.48 -8.85
C LEU A 46 -3.26 -17.00 -7.51
N ILE A 47 -4.49 -16.62 -7.18
CA ILE A 47 -5.18 -17.12 -5.98
C ILE A 47 -5.64 -18.56 -6.25
N SER A 48 -5.23 -19.48 -5.38
CA SER A 48 -5.64 -20.89 -5.43
C SER A 48 -6.12 -21.35 -4.06
N ILE A 49 -7.28 -22.01 -4.02
CA ILE A 49 -7.86 -22.60 -2.82
C ILE A 49 -8.08 -24.09 -3.12
N ASP A 50 -7.46 -24.96 -2.32
CA ASP A 50 -7.49 -26.41 -2.51
C ASP A 50 -7.08 -26.87 -3.92
N GLY A 51 -6.12 -26.17 -4.53
CA GLY A 51 -5.63 -26.45 -5.89
C GLY A 51 -6.50 -25.85 -7.00
N ASN A 52 -7.66 -25.28 -6.67
CA ASN A 52 -8.54 -24.62 -7.64
C ASN A 52 -8.11 -23.15 -7.78
N TYR A 53 -7.63 -22.78 -8.96
CA TYR A 53 -7.37 -21.39 -9.29
C TYR A 53 -8.69 -20.65 -9.51
N LYS A 54 -8.85 -19.50 -8.87
CA LYS A 54 -9.95 -18.59 -9.15
C LYS A 54 -9.37 -17.23 -9.47
N LEU A 55 -9.41 -16.83 -10.73
CA LEU A 55 -8.96 -15.50 -11.10
C LEU A 55 -9.96 -14.47 -10.57
N PRO A 56 -9.52 -13.29 -10.14
CA PRO A 56 -10.44 -12.21 -9.80
C PRO A 56 -11.45 -11.88 -10.91
N THR A 57 -11.06 -12.06 -12.18
CA THR A 57 -11.95 -11.92 -13.36
C THR A 57 -13.08 -12.96 -13.42
N ASP A 58 -12.92 -14.10 -12.75
CA ASP A 58 -13.95 -15.15 -12.71
C ASP A 58 -15.02 -14.87 -11.64
N TRP A 59 -14.86 -13.79 -10.86
CA TRP A 59 -15.76 -13.47 -9.77
C TRP A 59 -17.02 -12.79 -10.30
N LYS A 60 -18.18 -13.25 -9.83
CA LYS A 60 -19.46 -12.60 -10.15
C LYS A 60 -19.63 -11.32 -9.34
N GLU A 61 -20.46 -10.40 -9.81
CA GLU A 61 -20.70 -9.13 -9.13
C GLU A 61 -21.16 -9.29 -7.67
N GLU A 62 -21.87 -10.37 -7.36
CA GLU A 62 -22.31 -10.72 -6.00
C GLU A 62 -21.19 -11.33 -5.11
N GLU A 63 -20.06 -11.73 -5.69
CA GLU A 63 -18.94 -12.37 -4.99
C GLU A 63 -17.86 -11.38 -4.55
N TYR A 64 -17.87 -10.14 -5.04
CA TYR A 64 -16.92 -9.10 -4.65
C TYR A 64 -17.64 -7.80 -4.27
N CYS A 65 -17.04 -7.06 -3.33
CA CYS A 65 -17.56 -5.76 -2.91
C CYS A 65 -17.01 -4.63 -3.77
N CYS A 66 -17.46 -3.41 -3.48
CA CYS A 66 -16.67 -2.22 -3.78
C CYS A 66 -16.50 -2.02 -5.30
N LYS A 67 -17.63 -2.05 -6.02
CA LYS A 67 -17.68 -1.87 -7.47
C LYS A 67 -17.00 -0.55 -7.85
N GLY A 68 -16.01 -0.63 -8.73
CA GLY A 68 -15.20 0.52 -9.16
C GLY A 68 -13.94 0.76 -8.35
N GLU A 69 -13.77 0.13 -7.19
CA GLU A 69 -12.52 0.19 -6.40
C GLU A 69 -11.60 -0.99 -6.71
N VAL A 70 -12.16 -2.14 -7.11
CA VAL A 70 -11.40 -3.30 -7.57
C VAL A 70 -11.16 -3.18 -9.07
N VAL A 71 -9.90 -3.20 -9.47
CA VAL A 71 -9.48 -3.22 -10.88
C VAL A 71 -8.97 -4.62 -11.22
N PHE A 72 -9.50 -5.17 -12.32
CA PHE A 72 -9.13 -6.49 -12.83
C PHE A 72 -8.06 -6.39 -13.92
N ASP A 73 -7.29 -7.46 -14.11
CA ASP A 73 -6.26 -7.64 -15.15
C ASP A 73 -5.08 -6.65 -15.17
N THR A 74 -5.07 -5.64 -14.30
CA THR A 74 -3.98 -4.68 -14.20
C THR A 74 -3.62 -4.39 -12.76
N CYS A 75 -2.34 -4.08 -12.55
CA CYS A 75 -1.81 -3.59 -11.28
C CYS A 75 -1.37 -2.14 -11.50
N GLN A 76 -2.21 -1.19 -11.10
CA GLN A 76 -1.95 0.24 -11.28
C GLN A 76 -1.16 0.86 -10.10
N MET A 77 -0.58 0.03 -9.24
CA MET A 77 0.31 0.49 -8.19
C MET A 77 1.58 1.07 -8.82
N MET A 78 1.80 2.37 -8.60
CA MET A 78 3.01 3.06 -9.07
C MET A 78 3.85 3.46 -7.87
N ASP A 79 5.15 3.19 -7.96
CA ASP A 79 6.14 3.73 -7.04
C ASP A 79 6.35 5.22 -7.33
N ARG A 80 5.59 6.06 -6.63
CA ARG A 80 5.63 7.53 -6.72
C ARG A 80 6.92 8.11 -6.13
N CYS A 81 7.67 7.32 -5.36
CA CYS A 81 8.95 7.73 -4.80
C CYS A 81 10.14 7.32 -5.67
N ASN A 82 9.94 6.74 -6.85
CA ASN A 82 11.02 6.34 -7.74
C ASN A 82 10.77 6.80 -9.20
N PRO A 83 11.55 7.78 -9.71
CA PRO A 83 12.62 8.50 -9.01
C PRO A 83 12.07 9.40 -7.89
N ASN A 84 12.86 9.68 -6.85
CA ASN A 84 12.44 10.50 -5.73
C ASN A 84 12.00 11.91 -6.21
N PRO A 85 10.72 12.29 -6.05
CA PRO A 85 10.21 13.58 -6.51
C PRO A 85 10.63 14.74 -5.60
N CYS A 86 11.01 14.46 -4.35
CA CYS A 86 11.37 15.45 -3.35
C CYS A 86 12.73 16.08 -3.68
N LYS A 87 12.78 17.42 -3.70
CA LYS A 87 13.99 18.17 -4.00
C LYS A 87 14.89 18.31 -2.77
N HIS A 88 16.13 18.71 -3.00
CA HIS A 88 17.10 19.10 -1.96
C HIS A 88 17.32 18.05 -0.86
N GLY A 89 17.24 16.76 -1.21
CA GLY A 89 17.46 15.66 -0.27
C GLY A 89 16.26 15.34 0.62
N GLY A 90 15.07 15.87 0.33
CA GLY A 90 13.84 15.48 1.02
C GLY A 90 13.55 13.98 0.91
N ILE A 91 12.98 13.41 1.98
CA ILE A 91 12.64 11.99 2.04
C ILE A 91 11.23 11.80 1.49
N CYS A 92 11.07 10.93 0.50
CA CYS A 92 9.76 10.60 -0.03
C CYS A 92 9.13 9.46 0.77
N HIS A 93 7.88 9.67 1.21
CA HIS A 93 7.01 8.60 1.68
C HIS A 93 5.82 8.48 0.74
N GLN A 94 5.31 7.26 0.55
CA GLN A 94 4.11 7.04 -0.26
C GLN A 94 3.14 6.08 0.43
N SER A 95 1.85 6.32 0.16
CA SER A 95 0.77 5.39 0.36
C SER A 95 0.37 4.76 -0.98
N SER A 96 -0.70 3.97 -0.99
CA SER A 96 -1.29 3.45 -2.22
C SER A 96 -1.89 4.53 -3.13
N LEU A 97 -2.24 5.70 -2.58
CA LEU A 97 -2.94 6.76 -3.30
C LEU A 97 -2.01 7.93 -3.66
N GLU A 98 -1.16 8.32 -2.72
CA GLU A 98 -0.41 9.57 -2.77
C GLU A 98 1.03 9.40 -2.28
N PHE A 99 1.83 10.44 -2.49
CA PHE A 99 3.14 10.58 -1.86
C PHE A 99 3.23 11.92 -1.14
N ASN A 100 4.12 11.99 -0.16
CA ASN A 100 4.49 13.24 0.48
C ASN A 100 6.02 13.32 0.62
N CYS A 101 6.50 14.54 0.80
CA CYS A 101 7.90 14.82 1.04
C CYS A 101 8.10 15.30 2.46
N ASP A 102 8.93 14.60 3.22
CA ASP A 102 9.50 15.14 4.45
C ASP A 102 10.67 16.07 4.08
N CYS A 103 10.44 17.37 4.27
CA CYS A 103 11.42 18.41 4.04
C CYS A 103 12.23 18.77 5.30
N ALA A 104 12.03 18.06 6.42
CA ALA A 104 12.76 18.32 7.65
C ALA A 104 14.28 18.24 7.43
N GLY A 105 15.01 19.20 7.98
CA GLY A 105 16.47 19.27 7.85
C GLY A 105 17.00 19.71 6.49
N THR A 106 16.14 19.94 5.48
CA THR A 106 16.58 20.38 4.15
C THR A 106 16.81 21.89 4.07
N GLY A 107 16.16 22.68 4.93
CA GLY A 107 16.10 24.15 4.77
C GLY A 107 15.10 24.62 3.69
N TYR A 108 14.28 23.70 3.18
CA TYR A 108 13.24 23.96 2.18
C TYR A 108 11.86 23.52 2.68
N SER A 109 10.81 24.02 2.03
CA SER A 109 9.40 23.74 2.28
C SER A 109 8.62 23.60 0.96
N GLY A 110 7.30 23.46 1.07
CA GLY A 110 6.39 23.18 -0.05
C GLY A 110 6.25 21.68 -0.33
N ALA A 111 5.27 21.30 -1.13
CA ALA A 111 4.86 19.90 -1.35
C ALA A 111 5.98 18.96 -1.82
N VAL A 112 7.02 19.51 -2.47
CA VAL A 112 8.19 18.76 -2.97
C VAL A 112 9.52 19.39 -2.54
N CYS A 113 9.52 20.15 -1.44
CA CYS A 113 10.71 20.84 -0.90
C CYS A 113 11.39 21.80 -1.90
N HIS A 114 10.60 22.52 -2.70
CA HIS A 114 11.11 23.43 -3.74
C HIS A 114 11.26 24.87 -3.27
N THR A 115 10.69 25.24 -2.12
CA THR A 115 10.68 26.62 -1.61
C THR A 115 11.75 26.78 -0.55
N SER A 116 12.71 27.70 -0.75
CA SER A 116 13.71 28.00 0.28
C SER A 116 13.05 28.65 1.50
N LEU A 117 13.41 28.20 2.70
CA LEU A 117 13.03 28.88 3.95
C LEU A 117 13.88 30.13 4.21
N ASN A 118 14.99 30.29 3.49
CA ASN A 118 15.86 31.46 3.58
C ASN A 118 15.45 32.47 2.50
N PRO A 119 14.81 33.60 2.86
CA PRO A 119 14.45 34.65 1.91
C PRO A 119 15.70 35.40 1.45
N LEU A 120 15.70 35.80 0.17
CA LEU A 120 16.82 36.52 -0.45
C LEU A 120 16.92 37.99 0.00
N SER A 121 15.91 38.51 0.70
CA SER A 121 15.90 39.87 1.25
C SER A 121 14.95 40.00 2.43
N CYS A 122 15.14 41.06 3.24
CA CYS A 122 14.23 41.39 4.34
C CYS A 122 12.80 41.71 3.86
N GLU A 123 12.66 42.26 2.66
CA GLU A 123 11.35 42.55 2.06
C GLU A 123 10.62 41.26 1.65
N ALA A 124 11.35 40.27 1.12
CA ALA A 124 10.80 38.95 0.83
C ALA A 124 10.36 38.21 2.11
N TYR A 125 11.12 38.33 3.20
CA TYR A 125 10.73 37.78 4.52
C TYR A 125 9.41 38.39 5.01
N LYS A 126 9.26 39.72 4.93
CA LYS A 126 8.05 40.44 5.35
C LYS A 126 6.81 39.99 4.57
N ASN A 127 6.96 39.65 3.28
CA ASN A 127 5.86 39.22 2.43
C ASN A 127 5.46 37.75 2.66
N ALA A 128 6.41 36.86 2.98
CA ALA A 128 6.13 35.44 3.25
C ALA A 128 5.33 35.23 4.54
N ALA A 129 5.50 36.09 5.55
CA ALA A 129 4.80 36.00 6.83
C ALA A 129 3.30 36.36 6.78
N ASN A 130 2.80 36.89 5.66
CA ASN A 130 1.40 37.33 5.50
C ASN A 130 0.52 36.35 4.70
N VAL A 131 1.02 35.15 4.37
CA VAL A 131 0.30 34.12 3.59
C VAL A 131 -0.02 32.90 4.48
N GLY A 132 -0.38 33.15 5.74
CA GLY A 132 -0.80 32.14 6.71
C GLY A 132 -2.29 31.87 6.67
#